data_AF-A0A1I6QF98-F1
#
_entry.id   AF-A0A1I6QF98-F1
#
_cell.length_a   1.000
_cell.length_b   1.000
_cell.length_c   1.000
_cell.angle_alpha   90.00
_cell.angle_beta   90.00
_cell.angle_gamma   90.00
#
_symmetry.space_group_name_H-M   'P 1'
#
loop_
_entity.id
_entity.type
_entity.pdbx_description
1 polymer ?
#
loop_
_entity_poly.entity_id
_entity_poly.type
_entity_poly.pdbx_seq_one_letter_code
_entity_poly.pdbx_strand_id
1 'polypeptide(L)'
;MMIVAIAVAFISFQKVVHQNEPKTLYGDAIDLPKNNAIDSNLLIGSVIFGIGWGIAGICSAPSLTLICLGYYQAIYFIIAMFAGLLIHRQ
;
A
#
# COMPACT_ATOMS: atom_id res chain seq x y z
N MET A 1 6.76 -1.36 -16.28
CA MET A 1 6.87 -0.30 -15.26
C MET A 1 6.84 -0.84 -13.83
N MET A 2 5.90 -1.72 -13.47
CA MET A 2 5.80 -2.25 -12.09
C MET A 2 7.07 -2.97 -11.60
N ILE A 3 7.70 -3.79 -12.46
CA ILE A 3 8.92 -4.53 -12.12
C ILE A 3 10.07 -3.59 -11.73
N VAL A 4 10.22 -2.47 -12.44
CA VAL A 4 11.26 -1.47 -12.15
C VAL A 4 10.99 -0.78 -10.81
N ALA A 5 9.73 -0.40 -10.56
CA ALA A 5 9.35 0.21 -9.28
C ALA A 5 9.60 -0.72 -8.10
N ILE A 6 9.23 -2.01 -8.23
CA ILE A 6 9.47 -3.03 -7.21
C ILE A 6 10.98 -3.22 -7.00
N ALA A 7 11.77 -3.32 -8.07
CA ALA A 7 13.21 -3.49 -7.95
C ALA A 7 13.89 -2.33 -7.23
N VAL A 8 13.54 -1.08 -7.56
CA VAL A 8 14.11 0.12 -6.91
C VAL A 8 13.71 0.20 -5.44
N ALA A 9 12.44 -0.05 -5.12
CA ALA A 9 11.96 -0.05 -3.74
C ALA A 9 12.64 -1.16 -2.91
N PHE A 10 12.76 -2.36 -3.49
CA PHE A 10 13.35 -3.52 -2.83
C PHE A 10 14.82 -3.27 -2.47
N ILE A 11 15.63 -2.78 -3.41
CA ILE A 11 17.06 -2.50 -3.19
C ILE A 11 17.24 -1.44 -2.08
N SER A 12 16.45 -0.37 -2.11
CA SER A 12 16.54 0.69 -1.10
C SER A 12 16.14 0.20 0.29
N PHE A 13 15.05 -0.57 0.39
CA PHE A 13 14.56 -1.11 1.66
C PHE A 13 15.52 -2.15 2.25
N GLN A 14 16.05 -3.05 1.41
CA GLN A 14 16.98 -4.10 1.84
C GLN A 14 18.29 -3.52 2.37
N LYS A 15 18.78 -2.41 1.79
CA LYS A 15 19.96 -1.68 2.26
C LYS A 15 19.74 -1.03 3.63
N VAL A 16 18.54 -0.51 3.90
CA VAL A 16 18.17 0.08 5.20
C VAL A 16 17.97 -1.01 6.26
N VAL A 17 17.37 -2.15 5.91
CA VAL A 17 17.19 -3.30 6.83
C VAL A 17 18.52 -3.92 7.27
N HIS A 18 19.52 -3.97 6.38
CA HIS A 18 20.85 -4.50 6.70
C HIS A 18 21.74 -3.52 7.48
N GLN A 19 21.31 -2.28 7.70
CA GLN A 19 22.04 -1.33 8.53
C GLN A 19 21.68 -1.54 10.01
N ASN A 20 22.70 -1.73 10.84
CA ASN A 20 22.55 -1.88 12.29
C ASN A 20 21.95 -0.62 12.96
N GLU A 21 22.18 0.56 12.36
CA GLU A 21 21.55 1.84 12.74
C GLU A 21 20.96 2.51 11.51
N PRO A 22 19.69 2.25 11.18
CA PRO A 22 19.05 2.88 10.05
C PRO A 22 18.78 4.35 10.44
N LYS A 23 19.55 5.27 9.87
CA LYS A 23 19.45 6.72 10.12
C LYS A 23 18.96 7.44 8.88
N THR A 24 18.06 8.39 9.05
CA THR A 24 17.69 9.32 7.98
C THR A 24 18.88 10.21 7.63
N LEU A 25 18.85 10.88 6.48
CA LEU A 25 19.89 11.86 6.11
C LEU A 25 20.04 13.00 7.15
N TYR A 26 19.04 13.21 8.01
CA TYR A 26 19.03 14.18 9.10
C TYR A 26 19.46 13.60 10.46
N GLY A 27 19.81 12.30 10.52
CA GLY A 27 20.31 11.64 11.73
C GLY A 27 19.23 11.02 12.63
N ASP A 28 17.96 11.10 12.25
CA ASP A 28 16.87 10.46 13.00
C ASP A 28 16.88 8.94 12.83
N ALA A 29 16.51 8.22 13.89
CA ALA A 29 16.34 6.78 13.82
C ALA A 29 15.14 6.43 12.92
N ILE A 30 15.37 5.55 11.95
CA ILE A 30 14.30 4.98 11.14
C ILE A 30 13.70 3.83 11.94
N ASP A 31 12.46 4.00 12.39
CA ASP A 31 11.69 2.90 12.99
C ASP A 31 11.22 1.95 11.88
N LEU A 32 11.96 0.85 11.68
CA LEU A 32 11.49 -0.21 10.80
C LEU A 32 10.38 -1.01 11.49
N PRO A 33 9.35 -1.43 10.73
CA PRO A 33 8.31 -2.31 11.25
C PRO A 33 8.94 -3.63 11.71
N LYS A 34 8.97 -3.86 13.02
CA LYS A 34 9.48 -5.10 13.65
C LYS A 34 8.50 -6.27 13.54
N ASN A 35 7.22 -5.98 13.22
CA ASN A 35 6.18 -6.99 13.11
C ASN A 35 6.13 -7.55 11.68
N ASN A 36 6.66 -8.75 11.49
CA ASN A 36 6.53 -9.55 10.25
C ASN A 36 5.55 -10.71 10.41
N ALA A 37 4.71 -10.70 11.46
CA ALA A 37 3.69 -11.72 11.61
C ALA A 37 2.64 -11.57 10.50
N ILE A 38 2.48 -12.61 9.70
CA ILE A 38 1.37 -12.68 8.74
C ILE A 38 0.12 -13.03 9.55
N ASP A 39 -0.63 -12.01 9.93
CA ASP A 39 -1.89 -12.19 10.65
C ASP A 39 -3.00 -12.67 9.71
N SER A 40 -3.87 -13.57 10.19
CA SER A 40 -5.02 -14.07 9.40
C SER A 40 -5.92 -12.95 8.89
N ASN A 41 -6.04 -11.85 9.66
CA ASN A 41 -6.78 -10.65 9.24
C ASN A 41 -6.14 -9.97 8.02
N LEU A 42 -4.80 -9.93 7.95
CA LEU A 42 -4.07 -9.38 6.81
C LEU A 42 -4.27 -10.24 5.56
N LEU A 43 -4.25 -11.57 5.72
CA LEU A 43 -4.46 -12.51 4.62
C LEU A 43 -5.88 -12.36 4.04
N ILE A 44 -6.90 -12.40 4.90
CA ILE A 44 -8.31 -12.25 4.50
C ILE A 44 -8.54 -10.88 3.86
N GLY A 45 -8.04 -9.81 4.48
CA GLY A 45 -8.13 -8.45 3.94
C GLY A 45 -7.47 -8.32 2.57
N SER A 46 -6.27 -8.90 2.38
CA SER A 46 -5.54 -8.87 1.11
C SER A 46 -6.29 -9.60 -0.01
N VAL A 47 -6.92 -10.74 0.30
CA VAL A 47 -7.72 -11.50 -0.68
C VAL A 47 -8.98 -10.74 -1.09
N ILE A 48 -9.76 -10.24 -0.13
CA ILE A 48 -10.98 -9.46 -0.40
C ILE A 48 -10.65 -8.21 -1.22
N PHE A 49 -9.56 -7.54 -0.86
CA PHE A 49 -9.09 -6.35 -1.54
C PHE A 49 -8.61 -6.63 -2.97
N GLY A 50 -7.83 -7.70 -3.17
CA GLY A 50 -7.40 -8.13 -4.49
C GLY A 50 -8.57 -8.53 -5.40
N ILE A 51 -9.58 -9.22 -4.87
CA ILE A 51 -10.82 -9.54 -5.60
C ILE A 51 -11.56 -8.26 -5.99
N GLY A 52 -11.69 -7.30 -5.07
CA GLY A 52 -12.32 -6.01 -5.34
C GLY A 52 -11.64 -5.25 -6.49
N TRP A 53 -10.31 -5.24 -6.54
CA TRP A 53 -9.56 -4.60 -7.64
C TRP A 53 -9.67 -5.37 -8.95
N GLY A 54 -9.63 -6.71 -8.90
CA GLY A 54 -9.79 -7.56 -10.09
C GLY A 54 -11.15 -7.36 -10.76
N ILE A 55 -12.21 -7.24 -9.97
CA ILE A 55 -13.58 -6.99 -10.47
C ILE A 55 -13.71 -5.55 -10.99
N ALA A 56 -13.11 -4.57 -10.30
CA ALA A 56 -13.17 -3.17 -10.72
C ALA A 56 -12.36 -2.90 -12.01
N GLY A 57 -11.41 -3.75 -12.36
CA GLY A 57 -10.54 -3.58 -13.53
C GLY A 57 -9.59 -2.37 -13.41
N ILE A 58 -9.48 -1.79 -12.21
CA ILE A 58 -8.71 -0.58 -11.93
C ILE A 58 -7.65 -0.90 -10.88
N CYS A 59 -6.41 -0.50 -11.16
CA CYS A 59 -5.35 -0.48 -10.17
C CYS A 59 -5.64 0.70 -9.20
N SER A 60 -5.52 0.48 -7.90
CA SER A 60 -5.81 1.52 -6.89
C SER A 60 -4.92 2.74 -6.94
N ALA A 61 -3.69 2.60 -7.44
CA ALA A 61 -2.78 3.72 -7.61
C ALA A 61 -3.29 4.70 -8.69
N PRO A 62 -3.73 4.25 -9.89
CA PRO A 62 -4.38 5.11 -10.85
C PRO A 62 -5.82 5.49 -10.48
N SER A 63 -6.54 4.83 -9.57
CA SER A 63 -7.90 5.28 -9.22
C SER A 63 -7.90 6.72 -8.67
N LEU A 64 -6.88 7.09 -7.89
CA LEU A 64 -6.70 8.46 -7.40
C LEU A 64 -6.41 9.45 -8.54
N THR A 65 -5.58 9.05 -9.52
CA THR A 65 -5.26 9.90 -10.67
C THR A 65 -6.40 9.94 -11.71
N LEU A 66 -7.23 8.90 -11.82
CA LEU A 66 -8.44 8.86 -12.65
C LEU A 66 -9.49 9.87 -12.16
N ILE A 67 -9.57 10.11 -10.83
CA ILE A 67 -10.40 11.19 -10.28
C ILE A 67 -9.86 12.55 -10.74
N CYS A 68 -8.54 12.76 -10.72
CA CYS A 68 -7.92 13.97 -11.27
C CYS A 68 -8.16 14.13 -12.78
N LEU A 69 -8.35 13.02 -13.50
CA LEU A 69 -8.71 13.00 -14.94
C LEU A 69 -10.22 13.16 -15.21
N GLY A 70 -11.05 13.31 -14.18
CA GLY A 70 -12.49 13.58 -14.32
C GLY A 70 -13.41 12.34 -14.40
N TYR A 71 -12.88 11.13 -14.13
CA TYR A 71 -13.69 9.91 -14.11
C TYR A 71 -14.43 9.76 -12.77
N TYR A 72 -15.69 10.19 -12.72
CA TYR A 72 -16.57 10.12 -11.54
C TYR A 72 -16.78 8.69 -10.99
N GLN A 73 -16.54 7.65 -11.79
CA GLN A 73 -16.69 6.26 -11.38
C GLN A 73 -15.69 5.84 -10.29
N ALA A 74 -14.52 6.49 -10.23
CA ALA A 74 -13.51 6.25 -9.21
C ALA A 74 -13.92 6.76 -7.81
N ILE A 75 -14.86 7.72 -7.71
CA ILE A 75 -15.36 8.24 -6.43
C ILE A 75 -16.08 7.14 -5.62
N TYR A 76 -16.92 6.34 -6.28
CA TYR A 76 -17.64 5.23 -5.63
C TYR A 76 -16.66 4.21 -5.04
N PHE A 77 -15.59 3.92 -5.77
CA PHE A 77 -14.54 2.99 -5.32
C PHE A 77 -13.79 3.52 -4.10
N ILE A 78 -13.42 4.80 -4.11
CA ILE A 78 -12.71 5.43 -2.97
C ILE A 78 -13.58 5.48 -1.72
N ILE A 79 -14.86 5.85 -1.85
CA ILE A 79 -15.78 5.90 -0.71
C ILE A 79 -15.92 4.51 -0.07
N ALA A 80 -16.08 3.46 -0.88
CA ALA A 80 -16.14 2.08 -0.39
C ALA A 80 -14.82 1.65 0.28
N MET A 81 -13.66 2.05 -0.26
CA MET A 81 -12.35 1.78 0.31
C MET A 81 -12.16 2.45 1.67
N PHE A 82 -12.51 3.74 1.78
CA PHE A 82 -12.44 4.47 3.05
C PHE A 82 -13.44 3.96 4.08
N ALA A 83 -14.65 3.56 3.65
CA ALA A 83 -15.63 2.95 4.54
C ALA A 83 -15.09 1.64 5.15
N GLY A 84 -14.46 0.78 4.34
CA GLY A 84 -13.80 -0.44 4.83
C GLY A 84 -12.67 -0.14 5.81
N LEU A 85 -11.86 0.88 5.52
CA LEU A 85 -10.76 1.30 6.40
C LEU A 85 -11.27 1.83 7.75
N LEU A 86 -12.33 2.62 7.76
CA LEU A 86 -12.94 3.18 8.97
C LEU A 86 -13.58 2.10 9.84
N ILE A 87 -14.27 1.14 9.22
CA ILE A 87 -14.90 0.02 9.93
C ILE A 87 -13.85 -0.90 10.56
N HIS A 88 -12.70 -1.10 9.90
CA HIS A 88 -11.63 -1.96 10.42
C HIS A 88 -10.70 -1.27 11.43
N ARG A 89 -10.78 0.06 11.56
CA ARG A 89 -9.97 0.85 12.52
C ARG A 89 -10.63 0.96 13.91
N GLN A 90 -11.67 0.17 14.18
CA GLN A 90 -12.37 0.08 15.48
C GLN A 90 -12.02 -1.24 16.17
#